data_AF-A0A7K8EGX1-F1
#
_entry.id   AF-A0A7K8EGX1-F1
#
_cell.length_a   1.000
_cell.length_b   1.000
_cell.length_c   1.000
_cell.angle_alpha   90.00
_cell.angle_beta   90.00
_cell.angle_gamma   90.00
#
_symmetry.space_group_name_H-M   'P 1'
#
loop_
_entity.id
_entity.type
_entity.pdbx_description
1 polymer ?
#
loop_
_entity_poly.entity_id
_entity_poly.type
_entity_poly.pdbx_seq_one_letter_code
_entity_poly.pdbx_strand_id
1 'polypeptide(L)' 'TTESAVGIQWVARHLRMLPSLRELKLRSTQFSGNLRQILCDLQAPLESLELVFCSLVPDDLTFL' A
#
# COMPACT_ATOMS: atom_id res chain seq x y z
N THR A 1 -17.55 -3.22 -0.34
CA THR A 1 -17.84 -1.85 -0.83
C THR A 1 -16.90 -1.55 -1.97
N THR A 2 -17.40 -1.41 -3.20
CA THR A 2 -16.59 -1.20 -4.41
C THR A 2 -15.79 0.11 -4.39
N GLU A 3 -16.25 1.12 -3.63
CA GLU A 3 -15.53 2.38 -3.43
C GLU A 3 -14.13 2.20 -2.80
N SER A 4 -13.97 1.24 -1.90
CA SER A 4 -12.69 1.00 -1.24
C SER A 4 -11.63 0.44 -2.21
N ALA A 5 -12.06 -0.42 -3.15
CA ALA A 5 -11.19 -0.95 -4.20
C ALA A 5 -10.73 0.14 -5.19
N VAL A 6 -11.61 1.10 -5.52
CA VAL A 6 -11.24 2.26 -6.36
C VAL A 6 -10.19 3.13 -5.65
N GLY A 7 -10.37 3.35 -4.34
CA GLY A 7 -9.39 4.08 -3.53
C GLY A 7 -8.01 3.41 -3.51
N ILE A 8 -7.96 2.10 -3.34
CA ILE A 8 -6.70 1.33 -3.35
C ILE A 8 -5.98 1.43 -4.69
N GLN A 9 -6.70 1.22 -5.80
CA GLN A 9 -6.12 1.34 -7.14
C GLN A 9 -5.60 2.74 -7.44
N TRP A 10 -6.31 3.77 -6.95
CA TRP A 10 -5.89 5.15 -7.11
C TRP A 10 -4.57 5.44 -6.39
N VAL A 11 -4.41 4.93 -5.16
CA VAL A 11 -3.15 5.04 -4.39
C VAL A 11 -2.02 4.32 -5.12
N ALA A 12 -2.21 3.07 -5.56
CA ALA A 12 -1.20 2.30 -6.28
C ALA A 12 -0.67 3.05 -7.53
N ARG A 13 -1.58 3.63 -8.32
CA ARG A 13 -1.21 4.43 -9.49
C ARG A 13 -0.42 5.67 -9.13
N HIS A 14 -0.70 6.32 -8.00
CA HIS A 14 0.07 7.48 -7.54
C HIS A 14 1.46 7.09 -7.09
N LEU A 15 1.61 5.97 -6.38
CA LEU A 15 2.92 5.47 -5.95
C LEU A 15 3.82 5.13 -7.13
N ARG A 16 3.25 4.60 -8.23
CA ARG A 16 3.99 4.37 -9.48
C ARG A 16 4.60 5.66 -10.06
N MET A 17 3.99 6.82 -9.83
CA MET A 17 4.47 8.10 -10.35
C MET A 17 5.60 8.72 -9.49
N LEU A 18 5.99 8.07 -8.39
CA LEU A 18 7.00 8.54 -7.45
C LEU A 18 8.22 7.61 -7.44
N PRO A 19 9.10 7.67 -8.46
CA PRO A 19 10.22 6.75 -8.60
C PRO A 19 11.30 6.91 -7.50
N SER A 20 11.32 8.06 -6.83
CA SER A 20 12.25 8.34 -5.72
C SER A 20 11.61 8.12 -4.34
N LEU A 21 10.45 7.46 -4.27
CA LEU A 21 9.78 7.17 -3.01
C LEU A 21 10.58 6.15 -2.20
N ARG A 22 11.08 6.56 -1.04
CA ARG A 22 11.84 5.71 -0.11
C ARG A 22 11.04 5.38 1.15
N GLU A 23 10.11 6.26 1.53
CA GLU A 23 9.30 6.10 2.73
C GLU A 23 7.83 6.20 2.38
N LEU A 24 7.05 5.22 2.82
CA LEU A 24 5.60 5.20 2.63
C LEU A 24 4.91 5.01 3.98
N LYS A 25 3.92 5.85 4.25
CA LYS A 25 3.13 5.81 5.47
C LYS A 25 1.64 5.68 5.12
N LEU A 26 1.05 4.55 5.47
CA LEU A 26 -0.37 4.28 5.26
C LEU A 26 -1.10 4.48 6.59
N ARG A 27 -2.11 5.36 6.60
CA ARG A 27 -2.87 5.73 7.81
C ARG A 27 -4.36 5.43 7.70
N SER A 28 -4.74 4.18 7.40
CA SER A 28 -6.16 3.79 7.35
C SER A 28 -6.38 2.29 7.42
N THR A 29 -7.40 1.86 8.16
CA THR A 29 -7.82 0.45 8.25
C THR A 29 -8.21 -0.13 6.90
N GLN A 30 -8.66 0.71 5.96
CA GLN A 30 -9.10 0.29 4.63
C GLN A 30 -7.99 -0.30 3.74
N PHE A 31 -6.71 -0.12 4.12
CA PHE A 31 -5.57 -0.68 3.39
C PHE A 31 -5.15 -2.06 3.89
N SER A 32 -5.72 -2.52 5.01
CA SER A 32 -5.48 -3.87 5.54
C SER A 32 -5.92 -4.92 4.52
N GLY A 33 -5.09 -5.94 4.31
CA GLY A 33 -5.28 -7.02 3.33
C GLY A 33 -5.03 -6.62 1.87
N ASN A 34 -4.62 -5.39 1.62
CA ASN A 34 -4.45 -4.84 0.27
C ASN A 34 -3.04 -4.31 0.00
N LEU A 35 -2.07 -4.57 0.89
CA LEU A 35 -0.70 -4.08 0.71
C LEU A 35 -0.10 -4.50 -0.62
N ARG A 36 -0.33 -5.74 -1.06
CA ARG A 36 0.14 -6.21 -2.37
C ARG A 36 -0.35 -5.32 -3.52
N GLN A 37 -1.62 -4.94 -3.52
CA GLN A 37 -2.19 -4.12 -4.60
C GLN A 37 -1.62 -2.69 -4.60
N ILE A 38 -1.27 -2.17 -3.42
CA ILE A 38 -0.70 -0.83 -3.24
C ILE A 38 0.78 -0.81 -3.61
N LEU A 39 1.53 -1.82 -3.16
CA LEU A 39 2.99 -1.84 -3.18
C LEU A 39 3.58 -2.53 -4.42
N CYS A 40 2.81 -3.39 -5.12
CA CYS A 40 3.30 -4.06 -6.35
C CYS A 40 3.72 -3.09 -7.45
N ASP A 41 3.21 -1.85 -7.44
CA ASP A 41 3.46 -0.84 -8.47
C ASP A 41 4.60 0.13 -8.14
N LEU A 42 5.30 -0.09 -7.02
CA LEU A 42 6.47 0.71 -6.65
C LEU A 42 7.61 0.50 -7.66
N GLN A 43 8.18 1.59 -8.15
CA GLN A 43 9.29 1.53 -9.10
C GLN A 43 10.65 1.24 -8.43
N ALA A 44 10.75 1.44 -7.12
CA ALA A 44 11.94 1.22 -6.32
C ALA A 44 11.56 0.57 -4.99
N PRO A 45 12.47 -0.20 -4.37
CA PRO A 45 12.25 -0.75 -3.04
C PRO A 45 12.12 0.40 -2.02
N LEU A 46 11.09 0.32 -1.17
CA LEU A 46 10.94 1.21 -0.03
C LEU A 46 11.99 0.86 1.03
N GLU A 47 12.55 1.90 1.65
CA GLU A 47 13.43 1.78 2.81
C GLU A 47 12.64 1.75 4.12
N SER A 48 11.48 2.42 4.14
CA SER A 48 10.60 2.46 5.29
C SER A 48 9.15 2.32 4.87
N LEU A 49 8.44 1.39 5.52
CA LEU A 49 7.00 1.23 5.41
C LEU A 49 6.39 1.34 6.81
N GLU A 50 5.60 2.39 7.02
CA GLU A 50 4.88 2.59 8.29
C GLU A 50 3.38 2.37 8.09
N LEU A 51 2.85 1.39 8.82
CA LEU A 51 1.45 1.03 8.82
C LEU A 51 0.80 1.55 10.11
N VAL A 52 0.09 2.68 10.02
CA VAL A 52 -0.58 3.28 11.18
C VAL A 52 -2.08 3.03 11.04
N PHE A 53 -2.69 2.42 12.05
CA PHE A 53 -4.10 2.01 11.99
C PHE A 53 -4.42 0.99 10.89
N CYS A 54 -3.44 0.39 10.22
CA CYS A 54 -3.64 -0.78 9.37
C CYS A 54 -3.43 -2.04 10.22
N SER A 55 -4.30 -3.04 10.07
CA SER A 55 -4.08 -4.36 10.66
C SER A 55 -3.33 -5.22 9.66
N LEU A 56 -2.19 -5.79 10.05
CA LEU A 56 -1.54 -6.82 9.24
C LEU A 56 -2.38 -8.09 9.30
N VAL A 57 -3.00 -8.45 8.18
CA VAL A 57 -3.73 -9.71 8.02
C VAL A 57 -2.88 -10.72 7.25
N PRO A 58 -3.24 -12.02 7.23
CA PRO A 58 -2.43 -13.05 6.57
C PRO A 58 -2.07 -12.71 5.12
N ASP A 59 -3.00 -12.14 4.34
CA ASP A 59 -2.74 -11.73 2.96
C ASP A 59 -1.61 -10.69 2.85
N ASP A 60 -1.52 -9.73 3.79
CA ASP A 60 -0.44 -8.74 3.84
C ASP A 60 0.90 -9.39 4.20
N LEU A 61 0.89 -10.34 5.13
CA LEU A 61 2.09 -11.05 5.58
C LEU A 61 2.67 -11.98 4.51
N THR A 62 1.83 -12.55 3.64
CA THR A 62 2.33 -13.37 2.53
C THR A 62 3.04 -12.57 1.45
N PHE A 63 2.87 -11.25 1.44
CA PHE A 63 3.49 -10.35 0.47
C PHE A 63 4.81 -9.73 0.95
N LEU A 64 4.91 -9.45 2.26
CA LEU A 64 6.11 -8.87 2.90
C LEU A 64 7.23 -9.92 3.05
#